data_AF-E3MUW0-F1
#
_entry.id   AF-E3MUW0-F1
#
_cell.length_a   1.000
_cell.length_b   1.000
_cell.length_c   1.000
_cell.angle_alpha   90.00
_cell.angle_beta   90.00
_cell.angle_gamma   90.00
#
_symmetry.space_group_name_H-M   'P 1'
#
loop_
_entity.id
_entity.type
_entity.pdbx_description
1 polymer ?
#
loop_
_entity_poly.entity_id
_entity_poly.type
_entity_poly.pdbx_seq_one_letter_code
_entity_poly.pdbx_strand_id
1 'polypeptide(L)'
;MTAPAKEFVMRHIFKNVSSLKEGEEQSSFVEEHFNVPWKTKVGRKDEFLFYCLYCDQPKTADWLITIEREVRLISIGGKTEKRNSELTYKSKSNYTGWGFNLIKWEDMEKNYMVDGDIMIETYVKIKKMTGIERKKLRNFDESMSEFSDAVLIVEDEKFYVSKLFLASQSSYFKSILMGKQEESEILEVTLENCKSKDFQYFLELIYGESPIDGS
;
A
#
# COMPACT_ATOMS: atom_id res chain seq x y z
N MET A 1 -7.06 -19.96 8.61
CA MET A 1 -7.07 -19.17 7.35
C MET A 1 -5.73 -18.46 7.25
N THR A 2 -4.97 -18.68 6.18
CA THR A 2 -3.73 -17.92 5.91
C THR A 2 -4.10 -16.49 5.55
N ALA A 3 -3.34 -15.50 6.02
CA ALA A 3 -3.55 -14.11 5.64
C ALA A 3 -3.49 -13.99 4.10
N PRO A 4 -4.36 -13.16 3.47
CA PRO A 4 -4.30 -12.95 2.03
C PRO A 4 -2.93 -12.41 1.62
N ALA A 5 -2.45 -12.85 0.45
CA ALA A 5 -1.17 -12.41 -0.07
C ALA A 5 -1.21 -10.91 -0.38
N LYS A 6 -0.13 -10.19 -0.03
CA LYS A 6 0.03 -8.78 -0.36
C LYS A 6 0.57 -8.65 -1.79
N GLU A 7 -0.35 -8.55 -2.75
CA GLU A 7 -0.04 -8.53 -4.19
C GLU A 7 -0.73 -7.33 -4.85
N PHE A 8 -0.07 -6.73 -5.84
CA PHE A 8 -0.61 -5.61 -6.62
C PHE A 8 -0.02 -5.55 -8.04
N VAL A 9 -0.66 -4.81 -8.93
CA VAL A 9 -0.21 -4.63 -10.32
C VAL A 9 -0.17 -3.15 -10.66
N MET A 10 1.01 -2.64 -11.03
CA MET A 10 1.16 -1.30 -11.57
C MET A 10 1.08 -1.34 -13.09
N ARG A 11 0.17 -0.58 -13.68
CA ARG A 11 -0.03 -0.52 -15.15
C ARG A 11 0.27 0.88 -15.64
N HIS A 12 1.20 1.01 -16.58
CA HIS A 12 1.54 2.32 -17.13
C HIS A 12 1.77 2.28 -18.64
N ILE A 13 1.22 3.30 -19.32
CA ILE A 13 1.51 3.58 -20.73
C ILE A 13 2.51 4.73 -20.77
N PHE A 14 3.75 4.42 -21.12
CA PHE A 14 4.80 5.41 -21.31
C PHE A 14 4.63 6.05 -22.69
N LYS A 15 4.50 7.38 -22.71
CA LYS A 15 4.13 8.15 -23.90
C LYS A 15 5.35 8.69 -24.63
N ASN A 16 5.32 8.65 -25.97
CA ASN A 16 6.38 9.18 -26.84
C ASN A 16 7.78 8.61 -26.55
N VAL A 17 7.85 7.35 -26.14
CA VAL A 17 9.12 6.64 -25.84
C VAL A 17 10.04 6.58 -27.05
N SER A 18 9.51 6.54 -28.27
CA SER A 18 10.31 6.64 -29.51
C SER A 18 11.21 7.88 -29.58
N SER A 19 10.84 8.96 -28.88
CA SER A 19 11.60 10.20 -28.87
C SER A 19 12.68 10.28 -27.78
N LEU A 20 12.73 9.30 -26.87
CA LEU A 20 13.73 9.27 -25.80
C LEU A 20 15.13 9.04 -26.37
N LYS A 21 16.03 9.96 -26.05
CA LYS A 21 17.45 9.86 -26.39
C LYS A 21 18.18 8.98 -25.38
N GLU A 22 19.37 8.54 -25.76
CA GLU A 22 20.27 7.81 -24.88
C GLU A 22 20.51 8.57 -23.56
N GLY A 23 20.28 7.90 -22.43
CA GLY A 23 20.36 8.47 -21.09
C GLY A 23 19.11 9.23 -20.62
N GLU A 24 18.10 9.45 -21.47
CA GLU A 24 16.83 10.04 -21.06
C GLU A 24 15.90 8.98 -20.43
N GLU A 25 15.09 9.43 -19.47
CA GLU A 25 14.16 8.59 -18.72
C GLU A 25 12.78 9.26 -18.58
N GLN A 26 11.75 8.42 -18.49
CA GLN A 26 10.38 8.81 -18.18
C GLN A 26 9.92 8.04 -16.93
N SER A 27 9.17 8.73 -16.07
CA SER A 27 8.60 8.13 -14.85
C SER A 27 7.10 7.92 -14.98
N SER A 28 6.58 6.85 -14.38
CA SER A 28 5.16 6.73 -14.09
C SER A 28 4.75 7.73 -13.00
N PHE A 29 3.43 7.85 -12.78
CA PHE A 29 2.92 8.42 -11.54
C PHE A 29 3.29 7.53 -10.34
N VAL A 30 3.24 8.12 -9.14
CA VAL A 30 3.42 7.39 -7.89
C VAL A 30 2.09 6.73 -7.53
N GLU A 31 2.13 5.43 -7.25
CA GLU A 31 1.01 4.63 -6.75
C GLU A 31 1.29 4.22 -5.31
N GLU A 32 0.31 4.37 -4.42
CA GLU A 32 0.43 3.88 -3.05
C GLU A 32 -0.16 2.48 -2.94
N HIS A 33 0.67 1.51 -2.56
CA HIS A 33 0.27 0.12 -2.32
C HIS A 33 0.78 -0.32 -0.95
N PHE A 34 -0.10 -0.78 -0.07
CA PHE A 34 0.22 -1.20 1.30
C PHE A 34 0.92 -0.11 2.12
N ASN A 35 0.49 1.14 2.00
CA ASN A 35 1.11 2.32 2.65
C ASN A 35 2.56 2.60 2.18
N VAL A 36 2.92 2.14 0.99
CA VAL A 36 4.23 2.34 0.38
C VAL A 36 4.07 3.02 -0.97
N PRO A 37 4.76 4.14 -1.23
CA PRO A 37 4.75 4.78 -2.54
C PRO A 37 5.70 4.07 -3.49
N TRP A 38 5.16 3.59 -4.61
CA TRP A 38 5.89 2.93 -5.69
C TRP A 38 5.81 3.76 -6.95
N LYS A 39 6.87 3.72 -7.77
CA LYS A 39 6.82 4.23 -9.15
C LYS A 39 7.74 3.41 -10.04
N THR A 40 7.48 3.45 -11.33
CA THR A 40 8.34 2.82 -12.33
C THR A 40 8.98 3.88 -13.21
N LYS A 41 10.16 3.55 -13.76
CA LYS A 41 10.79 4.36 -14.80
C LYS A 41 11.19 3.49 -15.97
N VAL A 42 11.16 4.08 -17.16
CA VAL A 42 11.79 3.55 -18.36
C VAL A 42 12.78 4.56 -18.91
N GLY A 43 13.81 4.10 -19.60
CA GLY A 43 14.75 4.97 -20.29
C GLY A 43 15.51 4.22 -21.37
N ARG A 44 16.22 4.97 -22.22
CA ARG A 44 17.13 4.39 -23.20
C ARG A 44 18.53 4.31 -22.60
N LYS A 45 19.09 3.10 -22.55
CA LYS A 45 20.43 2.88 -22.01
C LYS A 45 21.15 1.77 -22.76
N ASP A 46 22.33 2.06 -23.28
CA ASP A 46 23.24 1.13 -23.98
C ASP A 46 22.53 0.36 -25.12
N GLU A 47 21.64 1.02 -25.88
CA GLU A 47 20.76 0.42 -26.91
C GLU A 47 19.68 -0.55 -26.37
N PHE A 48 19.34 -0.45 -25.08
CA PHE A 48 18.23 -1.18 -24.46
C PHE A 48 17.16 -0.23 -23.93
N LEU A 49 15.93 -0.73 -23.90
CA LEU A 49 14.92 -0.20 -22.98
C LEU A 49 15.31 -0.64 -21.56
N PHE A 50 15.76 0.31 -20.75
CA PHE A 50 15.98 0.11 -19.33
C PHE A 50 14.67 0.29 -18.57
N TYR A 51 14.39 -0.59 -17.61
CA TYR A 51 13.23 -0.49 -16.72
C TYR A 51 13.70 -0.52 -15.27
N CYS A 52 13.06 0.26 -14.40
CA CYS A 52 13.36 0.29 -12.97
C CYS A 52 12.08 0.43 -12.12
N LEU A 53 12.01 -0.31 -11.01
CA LEU A 53 10.97 -0.14 -9.98
C LEU A 53 11.57 0.57 -8.77
N TYR A 54 10.93 1.64 -8.35
CA TYR A 54 11.30 2.45 -7.20
C TYR A 54 10.32 2.25 -6.04
N CYS A 55 10.87 2.24 -4.83
CA CYS A 55 10.17 2.36 -3.56
C CYS A 55 10.60 3.69 -2.94
N ASP A 56 9.68 4.64 -2.90
CA ASP A 56 9.90 6.00 -2.38
C ASP A 56 9.56 6.11 -0.88
N GLN A 57 9.51 4.97 -0.17
CA GLN A 57 9.19 4.93 1.25
C GLN A 57 10.14 5.84 2.05
N PRO A 58 9.62 6.77 2.89
CA PRO A 58 10.45 7.64 3.71
C PRO A 58 11.38 6.85 4.62
N LYS A 59 12.63 7.31 4.75
CA LYS A 59 13.66 6.66 5.58
C LYS A 59 13.67 7.19 7.02
N THR A 60 12.51 7.60 7.53
CA THR A 60 12.33 8.17 8.88
C THR A 60 12.35 7.11 9.98
N ALA A 61 12.12 5.84 9.62
CA ALA A 61 12.18 4.69 10.52
C ALA A 61 12.90 3.51 9.85
N ASP A 62 13.28 2.51 10.65
CA ASP A 62 13.86 1.27 10.17
C ASP A 62 12.78 0.38 9.54
N TRP A 63 12.89 0.14 8.23
CA TRP A 63 11.97 -0.71 7.49
C TRP A 63 12.67 -1.57 6.45
N LEU A 64 11.99 -2.65 6.05
CA LEU A 64 12.43 -3.59 5.02
C LEU A 64 11.23 -4.16 4.27
N ILE A 65 11.35 -4.24 2.95
CA ILE A 65 10.37 -4.85 2.05
C ILE A 65 11.09 -5.80 1.11
N THR A 66 10.74 -7.08 1.13
CA THR A 66 11.18 -8.07 0.15
C THR A 66 10.01 -8.41 -0.77
N ILE A 67 10.24 -8.32 -2.07
CA ILE A 67 9.24 -8.56 -3.11
C ILE A 67 9.71 -9.58 -4.13
N GLU A 68 8.77 -10.34 -4.68
CA GLU A 68 8.89 -10.91 -6.02
C GLU A 68 8.23 -9.96 -7.01
N ARG A 69 8.87 -9.76 -8.16
CA ARG A 69 8.36 -8.90 -9.23
C ARG A 69 8.40 -9.63 -10.56
N GLU A 70 7.30 -9.56 -11.30
CA GLU A 70 7.25 -9.86 -12.73
C GLU A 70 6.96 -8.57 -13.51
N VAL A 71 7.85 -8.22 -14.45
CA VAL A 71 7.66 -7.10 -15.38
C VAL A 71 7.22 -7.67 -16.71
N ARG A 72 6.18 -7.11 -17.31
CA ARG A 72 5.65 -7.47 -18.62
C ARG A 72 5.59 -6.26 -19.53
N LEU A 73 6.28 -6.33 -20.67
CA LEU A 73 6.12 -5.40 -21.78
C LEU A 73 5.11 -6.02 -22.76
N ILE A 74 4.01 -5.33 -23.02
CA ILE A 74 2.85 -5.87 -23.74
C ILE A 74 2.72 -5.19 -25.10
N SER A 75 2.60 -5.98 -26.16
CA SER A 75 2.23 -5.51 -27.50
C SER A 75 0.72 -5.56 -27.72
N ILE A 76 0.20 -4.81 -28.70
CA ILE A 76 -1.23 -4.89 -29.10
C ILE A 76 -1.63 -6.30 -29.55
N GLY A 77 -0.72 -7.06 -30.16
CA GLY A 77 -0.98 -8.43 -30.59
C GLY A 77 -0.98 -9.47 -29.46
N GLY A 78 -0.88 -9.04 -28.20
CA GLY A 78 -0.84 -9.92 -27.02
C GLY A 78 0.53 -10.59 -26.78
N LYS A 79 1.50 -10.43 -27.68
CA LYS A 79 2.89 -10.84 -27.43
C LYS A 79 3.42 -10.05 -26.22
N THR A 80 4.10 -10.77 -25.32
CA THR A 80 4.60 -10.22 -24.06
C THR A 80 6.07 -10.61 -23.86
N GLU A 81 6.93 -9.63 -23.57
CA GLU A 81 8.27 -9.87 -23.03
C GLU A 81 8.19 -9.79 -21.51
N LYS A 82 8.74 -10.78 -20.80
CA LYS A 82 8.66 -10.83 -19.34
C LYS A 82 9.99 -11.08 -18.66
N ARG A 83 10.15 -10.50 -17.46
CA ARG A 83 11.31 -10.68 -16.58
C ARG A 83 10.87 -10.80 -15.14
N ASN A 84 11.45 -11.78 -14.44
CA ASN A 84 11.18 -12.05 -13.03
C ASN A 84 12.41 -11.72 -12.19
N SER A 85 12.19 -11.18 -11.00
CA SER A 85 13.27 -10.84 -10.06
C SER A 85 12.76 -10.81 -8.62
N GLU A 86 13.59 -11.22 -7.67
CA GLU A 86 13.38 -10.96 -6.26
C GLU A 86 14.23 -9.76 -5.82
N LEU A 87 13.64 -8.83 -5.09
CA LEU A 87 14.27 -7.58 -4.67
C LEU A 87 14.03 -7.32 -3.19
N THR A 88 14.99 -6.67 -2.53
CA THR A 88 14.81 -6.18 -1.16
C THR A 88 15.13 -4.69 -1.08
N TYR A 89 14.14 -3.92 -0.63
CA TYR A 89 14.24 -2.50 -0.30
C TYR A 89 14.40 -2.36 1.21
N LYS A 90 15.23 -1.42 1.66
CA LYS A 90 15.49 -1.17 3.09
C LYS A 90 15.81 0.29 3.33
N SER A 91 15.38 0.84 4.46
CA SER A 91 15.62 2.24 4.83
C SER A 91 17.11 2.61 4.79
N LYS A 92 17.98 1.69 5.22
CA LYS A 92 19.44 1.87 5.29
C LYS A 92 20.16 1.80 3.93
N SER A 93 19.47 1.49 2.83
CA SER A 93 20.07 1.45 1.49
C SER A 93 20.18 2.86 0.91
N ASN A 94 21.25 3.17 0.18
CA ASN A 94 21.32 4.41 -0.61
C ASN A 94 20.45 4.35 -1.87
N TYR A 95 20.14 3.15 -2.36
CA TYR A 95 19.30 2.94 -3.54
C TYR A 95 17.83 2.81 -3.16
N THR A 96 16.98 3.54 -3.89
CA THR A 96 15.51 3.47 -3.79
C THR A 96 14.88 2.72 -4.96
N GLY A 97 15.67 2.36 -6.00
CA GLY A 97 15.18 1.68 -7.18
C GLY A 97 16.09 0.54 -7.63
N TRP A 98 15.46 -0.46 -8.28
CA TRP A 98 16.15 -1.61 -8.87
C TRP A 98 15.64 -1.87 -10.29
N GLY A 99 16.56 -1.86 -11.24
CA GLY A 99 16.26 -1.96 -12.66
C GLY A 99 17.20 -2.89 -13.43
N PHE A 100 16.88 -3.10 -14.71
CA PHE A 100 17.62 -3.95 -15.63
C PHE A 100 17.31 -3.56 -17.08
N ASN A 101 18.16 -4.00 -18.01
CA ASN A 101 17.90 -3.89 -19.44
C ASN A 101 16.83 -4.92 -19.83
N LEU A 102 15.62 -4.44 -20.15
CA LEU A 102 14.45 -5.28 -20.39
C LEU A 102 14.52 -5.97 -21.74
N ILE A 103 14.77 -5.20 -22.79
CA ILE A 103 14.81 -5.64 -24.19
C ILE A 103 15.66 -4.66 -25.01
N LYS A 104 16.26 -5.12 -26.12
CA LYS A 104 16.93 -4.23 -27.07
C LYS A 104 15.96 -3.18 -27.60
N TRP A 105 16.45 -1.97 -27.80
CA TRP A 105 15.64 -0.85 -28.25
C TRP A 105 14.96 -1.13 -29.59
N GLU A 106 15.72 -1.62 -30.58
CA GLU A 106 15.21 -1.97 -31.91
C GLU A 106 14.09 -3.04 -31.86
N ASP A 107 14.25 -4.05 -31.01
CA ASP A 107 13.25 -5.11 -30.84
C ASP A 107 11.97 -4.58 -30.17
N MET A 108 12.12 -3.63 -29.26
CA MET A 108 11.01 -2.94 -28.59
C MET A 108 10.22 -2.09 -29.57
N GLU A 109 10.89 -1.24 -30.35
CA GLU A 109 10.28 -0.40 -31.37
C GLU A 109 9.51 -1.21 -32.40
N LYS A 110 10.11 -2.33 -32.87
CA LYS A 110 9.50 -3.16 -33.91
C LYS A 110 8.30 -3.97 -33.44
N ASN A 111 8.35 -4.51 -32.22
CA ASN A 111 7.42 -5.57 -31.80
C ASN A 111 6.44 -5.16 -30.70
N TYR A 112 6.71 -4.09 -29.96
CA TYR A 112 5.96 -3.73 -28.74
C TYR A 112 5.45 -2.30 -28.73
N MET A 113 6.09 -1.39 -29.49
CA MET A 113 5.71 0.01 -29.56
C MET A 113 4.52 0.26 -30.49
N VAL A 114 3.67 1.21 -30.12
CA VAL A 114 2.52 1.64 -30.92
C VAL A 114 2.41 3.15 -30.84
N ASP A 115 2.43 3.83 -31.98
CA ASP A 115 2.37 5.29 -32.06
C ASP A 115 3.39 6.02 -31.17
N GLY A 116 4.56 5.40 -30.96
CA GLY A 116 5.61 5.91 -30.08
C GLY A 116 5.47 5.51 -28.60
N ASP A 117 4.38 4.84 -28.22
CA ASP A 117 4.07 4.48 -26.84
C ASP A 117 4.37 3.00 -26.55
N ILE A 118 4.60 2.70 -25.26
CA ILE A 118 4.70 1.31 -24.76
C ILE A 118 3.85 1.11 -23.52
N MET A 119 3.34 -0.11 -23.33
CA MET A 119 2.62 -0.52 -22.12
C MET A 119 3.45 -1.50 -21.30
N ILE A 120 3.64 -1.17 -20.02
CA ILE A 120 4.29 -2.07 -19.05
C ILE A 120 3.32 -2.36 -17.90
N GLU A 121 3.24 -3.63 -17.55
CA GLU A 121 2.64 -4.10 -16.30
C GLU A 121 3.72 -4.61 -15.36
N THR A 122 3.65 -4.22 -14.10
CA THR A 122 4.55 -4.69 -13.04
C THR A 122 3.72 -5.39 -11.97
N TYR A 123 3.81 -6.71 -11.93
CA TYR A 123 3.19 -7.54 -10.92
C TYR A 123 4.13 -7.65 -9.73
N VAL A 124 3.65 -7.29 -8.55
CA VAL A 124 4.46 -7.27 -7.33
C VAL A 124 3.78 -8.14 -6.28
N LYS A 125 4.57 -9.03 -5.67
CA LYS A 125 4.18 -9.82 -4.51
C LYS A 125 5.11 -9.50 -3.35
N ILE A 126 4.56 -8.97 -2.26
CA ILE A 126 5.32 -8.68 -1.04
C ILE A 126 5.47 -9.98 -0.25
N LYS A 127 6.70 -10.51 -0.21
CA LYS A 127 7.07 -11.68 0.60
C LYS A 127 7.26 -11.34 2.07
N LYS A 128 7.83 -10.17 2.34
CA LYS A 128 8.14 -9.71 3.70
C LYS A 128 8.05 -8.19 3.76
N MET A 129 7.46 -7.69 4.84
CA MET A 129 7.34 -6.26 5.09
C MET A 129 7.42 -6.02 6.60
N THR A 130 8.35 -5.18 7.03
CA THR A 130 8.57 -4.85 8.44
C THR A 130 8.87 -3.37 8.61
N GLY A 131 8.47 -2.79 9.74
CA GLY A 131 8.76 -1.38 10.06
C GLY A 131 7.91 -0.36 9.30
N ILE A 132 6.85 -0.81 8.61
CA ILE A 132 5.89 0.04 7.92
C ILE A 132 4.53 -0.25 8.54
N GLU A 133 4.01 0.75 9.24
CA GLU A 133 2.71 0.66 9.89
C GLU A 133 1.61 1.10 8.92
N ARG A 134 0.41 0.53 9.10
CA ARG A 134 -0.78 0.99 8.37
C ARG A 134 -1.11 2.41 8.85
N LYS A 135 -1.49 3.29 7.92
CA LYS A 135 -2.02 4.60 8.30
C LYS A 135 -3.32 4.42 9.07
N LYS A 136 -3.48 5.13 10.18
CA LYS A 136 -4.78 5.28 10.84
C LYS A 136 -5.69 6.05 9.87
N LEU A 137 -6.82 5.46 9.52
CA LEU A 137 -7.80 6.05 8.60
C LEU A 137 -8.79 6.96 9.33
N ARG A 138 -8.97 6.72 10.64
CA ARG A 138 -9.87 7.49 11.49
C ARG A 138 -9.28 7.72 12.86
N ASN A 139 -9.50 8.92 13.40
CA ASN A 139 -9.10 9.25 14.76
C ASN A 139 -10.19 8.81 15.75
N PHE A 140 -9.75 8.25 16.88
CA PHE A 140 -10.56 7.89 18.04
C PHE A 140 -9.90 8.37 19.33
N ASP A 141 -8.98 9.33 19.25
CA ASP A 141 -8.31 9.89 20.42
C ASP A 141 -9.17 10.97 21.09
N GLU A 142 -8.60 11.67 22.06
CA GLU A 142 -9.30 12.70 22.86
C GLU A 142 -9.86 13.86 22.01
N SER A 143 -9.35 14.08 20.79
CA SER A 143 -9.94 15.05 19.86
C SER A 143 -11.38 14.71 19.45
N MET A 144 -11.80 13.45 19.64
CA MET A 144 -13.16 12.98 19.36
C MET A 144 -14.08 13.02 20.59
N SER A 145 -13.62 13.56 21.72
CA SER A 145 -14.37 13.59 22.98
C SER A 145 -15.76 14.25 22.86
N GLU A 146 -15.88 15.35 22.11
CA GLU A 146 -17.17 16.05 21.92
C GLU A 146 -18.22 15.22 21.17
N PHE A 147 -17.80 14.20 20.42
CA PHE A 147 -18.67 13.30 19.65
C PHE A 147 -18.80 11.91 20.29
N SER A 148 -18.35 11.76 21.54
CA SER A 148 -18.23 10.47 22.22
C SER A 148 -18.95 10.47 23.55
N ASP A 149 -19.61 9.36 23.86
CA ASP A 149 -20.34 9.09 25.11
C ASP A 149 -19.78 7.85 25.84
N ALA A 150 -18.71 7.25 25.30
CA ALA A 150 -17.93 6.21 25.96
C ALA A 150 -16.44 6.27 25.55
N VAL A 151 -15.57 5.82 26.46
CA VAL A 151 -14.14 5.59 26.22
C VAL A 151 -13.84 4.12 26.44
N LEU A 152 -13.31 3.47 25.40
CA LEU A 152 -12.79 2.11 25.48
C LEU A 152 -11.28 2.16 25.67
N ILE A 153 -10.77 1.50 26.70
CA ILE A 153 -9.33 1.43 26.98
C ILE A 153 -8.82 0.06 26.53
N VAL A 154 -7.91 0.04 25.57
CA VAL A 154 -7.30 -1.19 25.06
C VAL A 154 -5.78 -1.10 25.19
N GLU A 155 -5.21 -2.02 25.96
CA GLU A 155 -3.84 -1.88 26.46
C GLU A 155 -3.70 -0.53 27.19
N ASP A 156 -2.87 0.40 26.69
CA ASP A 156 -2.68 1.74 27.27
C ASP A 156 -3.29 2.85 26.38
N GLU A 157 -4.08 2.50 25.36
CA GLU A 157 -4.66 3.44 24.38
C GLU A 157 -6.16 3.67 24.65
N LYS A 158 -6.57 4.94 24.69
CA LYS A 158 -7.97 5.35 24.87
C LYS A 158 -8.64 5.57 23.51
N PHE A 159 -9.82 4.98 23.34
CA PHE A 159 -10.66 5.10 22.15
C PHE A 159 -11.99 5.76 22.51
N TYR A 160 -12.18 6.99 22.08
CA TYR A 160 -13.39 7.79 22.24
C TYR A 160 -14.38 7.40 21.14
N VAL A 161 -15.53 6.86 21.54
CA VAL A 161 -16.48 6.20 20.64
C VAL A 161 -17.94 6.53 20.99
N SER A 162 -18.84 6.28 20.02
CA SER A 162 -20.28 6.33 20.25
C SER A 162 -20.81 4.98 20.74
N LYS A 163 -21.28 4.97 21.97
CA LYS A 163 -21.91 3.87 22.69
C LYS A 163 -23.07 3.27 21.92
N LEU A 164 -24.01 4.10 21.49
CA LEU A 164 -25.21 3.65 20.76
C LEU A 164 -24.82 3.05 19.41
N PHE A 165 -23.85 3.65 18.71
CA PHE A 165 -23.38 3.12 17.44
C PHE A 165 -22.73 1.75 17.63
N LEU A 166 -21.73 1.60 18.50
CA LEU A 166 -21.08 0.31 18.73
C LEU A 166 -22.06 -0.76 19.25
N ALA A 167 -22.96 -0.41 20.15
CA ALA A 167 -24.00 -1.32 20.64
C ALA A 167 -24.96 -1.79 19.54
N SER A 168 -25.25 -0.93 18.55
CA SER A 168 -26.07 -1.32 17.40
C SER A 168 -25.37 -2.32 16.46
N GLN A 169 -24.04 -2.32 16.43
CA GLN A 169 -23.22 -3.14 15.54
C GLN A 169 -22.77 -4.45 16.18
N SER A 170 -22.86 -4.59 17.50
CA SER A 170 -22.34 -5.75 18.22
C SER A 170 -23.09 -6.03 19.52
N SER A 171 -23.58 -7.25 19.67
CA SER A 171 -24.21 -7.73 20.91
C SER A 171 -23.24 -7.72 22.10
N TYR A 172 -21.95 -7.94 21.86
CA TYR A 172 -20.91 -7.82 22.88
C TYR A 172 -20.81 -6.39 23.40
N PHE A 173 -20.66 -5.41 22.49
CA PHE A 173 -20.62 -4.00 22.88
C PHE A 173 -21.92 -3.54 23.52
N LYS A 174 -23.07 -4.00 23.02
CA LYS A 174 -24.37 -3.74 23.66
C LYS A 174 -24.39 -4.19 25.12
N SER A 175 -23.89 -5.39 25.42
CA SER A 175 -23.88 -5.92 26.78
C SER A 175 -22.99 -5.09 27.71
N ILE A 176 -21.76 -4.81 27.32
CA ILE A 176 -20.79 -4.15 28.22
C ILE A 176 -21.04 -2.65 28.35
N LEU A 177 -21.59 -2.02 27.31
CA LEU A 177 -21.83 -0.58 27.29
C LEU A 177 -23.20 -0.22 27.87
N MET A 178 -24.27 -0.93 27.47
CA MET A 178 -25.63 -0.58 27.92
C MET A 178 -26.00 -1.15 29.28
N GLY A 179 -25.28 -2.19 29.75
CA GLY A 179 -25.52 -2.80 31.06
C GLY A 179 -24.98 -2.00 32.25
N LYS A 180 -24.15 -0.99 32.02
CA LYS A 180 -23.55 -0.16 33.07
C LYS A 180 -24.32 1.16 33.22
N GLN A 181 -24.84 1.41 34.41
CA GLN A 181 -25.25 2.75 34.85
C GLN A 181 -24.08 3.34 35.63
N GLU A 182 -23.46 4.39 35.09
CA GLU A 182 -22.44 5.18 35.79
C GLU A 182 -22.99 6.58 36.07
N GLU A 183 -22.51 7.18 37.17
CA GLU A 183 -22.84 8.56 37.58
C GLU A 183 -22.04 9.61 36.78
N SER A 184 -21.02 9.18 36.03
CA SER A 184 -20.20 9.99 35.13
C SER A 184 -20.93 10.35 33.83
N GLU A 185 -20.65 11.53 33.26
CA GLU A 185 -21.14 11.91 31.92
C GLU A 185 -20.60 11.01 30.80
N ILE A 186 -19.42 10.41 30.98
CA ILE A 186 -18.76 9.55 29.98
C ILE A 186 -18.38 8.21 30.62
N LEU A 187 -18.80 7.11 30.00
CA LEU A 187 -18.57 5.74 30.44
C LEU A 187 -17.16 5.27 30.04
N GLU A 188 -16.32 4.87 30.99
CA GLU A 188 -15.00 4.27 30.70
C GLU A 188 -15.02 2.73 30.86
N VAL A 189 -14.53 1.99 29.86
CA VAL A 189 -14.48 0.51 29.91
C VAL A 189 -13.16 -0.02 29.37
N THR A 190 -12.43 -0.77 30.19
CA THR A 190 -11.24 -1.50 29.75
C THR A 190 -11.62 -2.80 29.03
N LEU A 191 -11.04 -3.03 27.86
CA LEU A 191 -11.16 -4.29 27.12
C LEU A 191 -9.87 -5.10 27.24
N GLU A 192 -10.00 -6.30 27.79
CA GLU A 192 -8.89 -7.25 27.90
C GLU A 192 -8.80 -8.14 26.65
N ASN A 193 -7.63 -8.73 26.41
CA ASN A 193 -7.39 -9.73 25.36
C ASN A 193 -7.50 -9.22 23.90
N CYS A 194 -7.32 -7.91 23.66
CA CYS A 194 -7.15 -7.37 22.30
C CYS A 194 -5.96 -6.41 22.23
N LYS A 195 -5.35 -6.30 21.04
CA LYS A 195 -4.25 -5.36 20.76
C LYS A 195 -4.82 -4.04 20.30
N SER A 196 -4.27 -2.92 20.78
CA SER A 196 -4.80 -1.59 20.44
C SER A 196 -4.79 -1.33 18.93
N LYS A 197 -3.75 -1.81 18.22
CA LYS A 197 -3.63 -1.74 16.76
C LYS A 197 -4.72 -2.52 16.02
N ASP A 198 -5.01 -3.74 16.47
CA ASP A 198 -6.07 -4.55 15.85
C ASP A 198 -7.45 -3.95 16.16
N PHE A 199 -7.60 -3.36 17.35
CA PHE A 199 -8.82 -2.67 17.75
C PHE A 199 -9.08 -1.39 16.95
N GLN A 200 -8.04 -0.59 16.67
CA GLN A 200 -8.08 0.54 15.75
C GLN A 200 -8.64 0.11 14.39
N TYR A 201 -8.12 -0.98 13.81
CA TYR A 201 -8.59 -1.48 12.52
C TYR A 201 -10.03 -1.97 12.55
N PHE A 202 -10.42 -2.61 13.66
CA PHE A 202 -11.79 -3.05 13.87
C PHE A 202 -12.76 -1.86 13.94
N LEU A 203 -12.40 -0.81 14.66
CA LEU A 203 -13.21 0.40 14.73
C LEU A 203 -13.31 1.08 13.36
N GLU A 204 -12.19 1.30 12.66
CA GLU A 204 -12.18 1.83 11.29
C GLU A 204 -13.17 1.07 10.39
N LEU A 205 -13.13 -0.27 10.42
CA LEU A 205 -14.05 -1.11 9.66
C LEU A 205 -15.51 -0.90 10.04
N ILE A 206 -15.83 -0.92 11.35
CA ILE A 206 -17.19 -0.71 11.84
C ILE A 206 -17.73 0.67 11.45
N TYR A 207 -16.85 1.66 11.40
CA TYR A 207 -17.17 3.03 11.04
C TYR A 207 -17.15 3.30 9.53
N GLY A 208 -16.95 2.26 8.70
CA GLY A 208 -17.11 2.30 7.26
C GLY A 208 -15.83 2.55 6.45
N GLU A 209 -14.66 2.59 7.10
CA GLU A 209 -13.39 2.68 6.38
C GLU A 209 -13.08 1.37 5.66
N SER A 210 -12.56 1.46 4.43
CA SER A 210 -12.18 0.26 3.68
C SER A 210 -11.00 -0.44 4.37
N PRO A 211 -11.11 -1.75 4.69
CA PRO A 211 -9.98 -2.52 5.19
C PRO A 211 -8.97 -2.87 4.09
N ILE A 212 -9.33 -2.64 2.82
CA ILE A 212 -8.53 -2.93 1.63
C ILE A 212 -8.02 -1.59 1.10
N ASP A 213 -6.69 -1.40 1.11
CA ASP A 213 -6.03 -0.35 0.34
C ASP A 213 -6.45 -0.56 -1.13
N GLY A 214 -7.16 0.42 -1.70
CA GLY A 214 -7.99 0.27 -2.89
C GLY A 214 -7.33 -0.42 -4.09
N SER A 215 -8.13 -1.31 -4.69
CA SER A 215 -7.97 -1.99 -5.99
C SER A 215 -7.46 -1.13 -7.13
#